data_AF-A0AAU2IYP9-F1
#
_entry.id   AF-A0AAU2IYP9-F1
#
_cell.length_a   1.000
_cell.length_b   1.000
_cell.length_c   1.000
_cell.angle_alpha   90.00
_cell.angle_beta   90.00
_cell.angle_gamma   90.00
#
_symmetry.space_group_name_H-M   'P 1'
#
loop_
_entity.id
_entity.type
_entity.pdbx_description
1 polymer ?
#
loop_
_entity_poly.entity_id
_entity_poly.type
_entity_poly.pdbx_seq_one_letter_code
_entity_poly.pdbx_strand_id
1 'polypeptide(L)'
;MTAHPRIGSIWAVRFPDDPRDDYDLRVTGVFTRDNVTYVETERLDNGSLSRRLLEHLVGFAEPVSDEALHHVDSTVTRKSHKGTTY
;
A
#
# COMPACT_ATOMS: atom_id res chain seq x y z
N MET A 1 0.40 1.72 -16.58
CA MET A 1 -0.34 0.56 -16.04
C MET A 1 -1.26 1.10 -14.95
N THR A 2 -2.57 0.91 -15.05
CA THR A 2 -3.50 1.29 -13.97
C THR A 2 -3.41 0.24 -12.87
N ALA A 3 -2.87 0.62 -11.70
CA ALA A 3 -2.86 -0.26 -10.56
C ALA A 3 -4.29 -0.47 -10.06
N HIS A 4 -4.63 -1.72 -9.78
CA HIS A 4 -5.94 -2.07 -9.26
C HIS A 4 -5.80 -2.27 -7.75
N PRO A 5 -6.62 -1.58 -6.92
CA PRO A 5 -6.56 -1.75 -5.48
C PRO A 5 -6.90 -3.20 -5.11
N ARG A 6 -6.13 -3.75 -4.18
CA ARG A 6 -6.29 -5.09 -3.63
C ARG A 6 -6.39 -5.00 -2.12
N ILE A 7 -7.15 -5.87 -1.49
CA ILE A 7 -7.20 -5.93 -0.02
C ILE A 7 -5.76 -6.08 0.51
N GLY A 8 -5.40 -5.23 1.47
CA GLY A 8 -4.07 -5.13 2.05
C GLY A 8 -3.12 -4.15 1.35
N SER A 9 -3.40 -3.70 0.11
CA SER A 9 -2.55 -2.71 -0.57
C SER A 9 -2.63 -1.34 0.10
N ILE A 10 -1.49 -0.63 0.12
CA ILE A 10 -1.38 0.74 0.62
C ILE A 10 -1.43 1.71 -0.55
N TRP A 11 -2.17 2.79 -0.38
CA TRP A 11 -2.36 3.86 -1.35
C TRP A 11 -2.08 5.20 -0.68
N ALA A 12 -1.31 6.04 -1.36
CA ALA A 12 -0.90 7.36 -0.90
C ALA A 12 -1.81 8.42 -1.52
N VAL A 13 -2.40 9.27 -0.67
CA VAL A 13 -3.01 10.53 -1.11
C VAL A 13 -2.00 11.64 -0.87
N ARG A 14 -1.71 12.42 -1.92
CA ARG A 14 -0.73 13.49 -1.88
C ARG A 14 -1.34 14.77 -2.45
N PHE A 15 -1.17 15.88 -1.73
CA PHE A 15 -1.65 17.20 -2.11
C PHE A 15 -0.45 18.14 -2.36
N PRO A 16 -0.07 18.39 -3.62
CA PRO A 16 1.12 19.21 -3.94
C PRO A 16 1.08 20.61 -3.32
N ASP A 17 -0.12 21.18 -3.18
CA ASP A 17 -0.34 22.53 -2.67
C ASP A 17 -0.48 22.58 -1.13
N ASP A 18 -0.79 21.47 -0.46
CA ASP A 18 -0.82 21.39 1.01
C ASP A 18 -0.38 20.00 1.54
N PRO A 19 0.93 19.74 1.63
CA PRO A 19 1.46 18.44 2.05
C PRO A 19 1.09 18.03 3.49
N ARG A 20 0.53 18.94 4.30
CA ARG A 20 0.09 18.63 5.67
C ARG A 20 -1.14 17.72 5.69
N ASP A 21 -1.87 17.69 4.58
CA ASP A 21 -3.02 16.83 4.36
C ASP A 21 -2.64 15.51 3.65
N ASP A 22 -1.35 15.21 3.47
CA ASP A 22 -0.91 13.93 2.93
C ASP A 22 -1.22 12.80 3.91
N TYR A 23 -1.79 11.70 3.41
CA TYR A 23 -2.08 10.53 4.23
C TYR A 23 -2.04 9.24 3.42
N ASP A 24 -1.88 8.13 4.13
CA ASP A 24 -1.86 6.79 3.56
C ASP A 24 -3.14 6.03 3.93
N LEU A 25 -3.59 5.21 2.99
CA LEU A 25 -4.80 4.40 3.07
C LEU A 25 -4.45 2.93 2.87
N ARG A 26 -4.97 2.06 3.73
CA ARG A 26 -4.97 0.62 3.50
C ARG A 26 -6.30 0.18 2.92
N VAL A 27 -6.28 -0.55 1.82
CA VAL A 27 -7.50 -1.14 1.26
C VAL A 27 -7.96 -2.31 2.14
N THR A 28 -9.18 -2.23 2.65
CA THR A 28 -9.80 -3.26 3.49
C THR A 28 -10.86 -4.08 2.76
N GLY A 29 -11.42 -3.55 1.67
CA GLY A 29 -12.42 -4.24 0.86
C GLY A 29 -12.49 -3.73 -0.56
N VAL A 30 -12.83 -4.61 -1.51
CA VAL A 30 -13.13 -4.26 -2.91
C VAL A 30 -14.32 -5.08 -3.34
N PHE A 31 -15.40 -4.43 -3.79
CA PHE A 31 -16.60 -5.12 -4.24
C PHE A 31 -17.32 -4.35 -5.35
N THR A 32 -18.08 -5.08 -6.15
CA THR A 32 -18.87 -4.51 -7.24
C THR A 32 -20.35 -4.60 -6.89
N ARG A 33 -21.07 -3.51 -7.10
CA ARG A 33 -22.54 -3.42 -6.96
C ARG A 33 -23.08 -2.64 -8.15
N ASP A 34 -24.11 -3.18 -8.81
CA ASP A 34 -24.77 -2.51 -9.95
C ASP A 34 -23.77 -2.08 -11.05
N ASN A 35 -22.77 -2.95 -11.33
CA ASN A 35 -21.67 -2.72 -12.26
C ASN A 35 -20.71 -1.57 -11.88
N VAL A 36 -20.78 -1.09 -10.64
CA VAL A 36 -19.91 -0.06 -10.07
C VAL A 36 -18.98 -0.66 -9.02
N THR A 37 -17.68 -0.40 -9.12
CA THR A 37 -16.69 -0.90 -8.15
C THR A 37 -16.47 0.09 -7.01
N TYR A 38 -16.63 -0.40 -5.79
CA TYR A 38 -16.37 0.32 -4.55
C TYR A 38 -15.13 -0.23 -3.88
N VAL A 39 -14.41 0.66 -3.21
CA VAL A 39 -13.23 0.35 -2.41
C VAL A 39 -13.46 0.85 -0.99
N GLU A 40 -13.24 -0.03 -0.03
CA GLU A 40 -13.17 0.30 1.39
C GLU A 40 -11.73 0.48 1.79
N THR A 41 -11.47 1.55 2.54
CA THR A 41 -10.14 1.95 2.97
C THR A 41 -10.15 2.33 4.44
N GLU A 42 -9.06 2.01 5.12
CA GLU A 42 -8.73 2.50 6.45
C GLU A 42 -7.60 3.52 6.32
N ARG A 43 -7.72 4.70 6.94
CA ARG A 43 -6.58 5.62 7.05
C ARG A 43 -5.57 5.11 8.06
N LEU A 44 -4.29 5.13 7.71
CA LEU A 44 -3.22 4.63 8.58
C LEU A 44 -2.87 5.58 9.73
N ASP A 45 -3.20 6.87 9.63
CA ASP A 45 -2.91 7.89 10.65
C ASP A 45 -3.85 7.79 11.86
N ASN A 46 -5.13 7.45 11.64
CA ASN A 46 -6.17 7.53 12.66
C ASN A 46 -7.17 6.35 12.65
N GLY A 47 -7.02 5.37 11.75
CA GLY A 47 -7.88 4.19 11.66
C GLY A 47 -9.28 4.47 11.08
N SER A 48 -9.54 5.67 10.54
CA SER A 48 -10.86 6.00 10.01
C SER A 48 -11.19 5.17 8.78
N LEU A 49 -12.35 4.53 8.80
CA LEU A 49 -12.90 3.79 7.67
C LEU A 49 -13.61 4.73 6.69
N SER A 50 -13.39 4.49 5.41
CA SER A 50 -14.06 5.20 4.32
C SER A 50 -14.42 4.24 3.21
N ARG A 51 -15.45 4.59 2.44
CA ARG A 51 -15.87 3.88 1.24
C ARG A 51 -15.95 4.87 0.09
N ARG A 52 -15.33 4.53 -1.04
CA ARG A 52 -15.28 5.40 -2.23
C ARG A 52 -15.43 4.58 -3.50
N LEU A 53 -15.77 5.26 -4.60
CA LEU A 53 -15.73 4.66 -5.94
C LEU A 53 -14.28 4.40 -6.32
N LEU A 54 -14.04 3.29 -7.04
CA LEU A 54 -12.72 2.97 -7.59
C LEU A 54 -12.18 4.14 -8.42
N GLU A 55 -13.02 4.70 -9.30
CA GLU A 55 -12.67 5.83 -10.17
C GLU A 55 -12.22 7.07 -9.39
N HIS A 56 -12.85 7.32 -8.23
CA HIS A 56 -12.44 8.42 -7.36
C HIS A 56 -11.10 8.10 -6.67
N LEU A 57 -10.91 6.87 -6.17
CA LEU A 57 -9.67 6.50 -5.50
C LEU A 57 -8.47 6.67 -6.44
N VAL A 58 -8.53 6.12 -7.66
CA VAL A 58 -7.42 6.20 -8.62
C VAL A 58 -7.18 7.61 -9.17
N GLY A 59 -8.14 8.53 -9.01
CA GLY A 59 -7.98 9.93 -9.38
C GLY A 59 -7.24 10.78 -8.34
N PHE A 60 -7.17 10.34 -7.08
CA PHE A 60 -6.57 11.11 -5.98
C PHE A 60 -5.47 10.36 -5.22
N ALA A 61 -5.32 9.06 -5.47
CA ALA A 61 -4.39 8.22 -4.75
C ALA A 61 -3.58 7.35 -5.71
N GLU A 62 -2.34 7.10 -5.33
CA GLU A 62 -1.42 6.23 -6.06
C GLU A 62 -1.04 5.01 -5.22
N PRO A 63 -0.85 3.83 -5.82
CA PRO A 63 -0.37 2.66 -5.10
C PRO A 63 1.03 2.91 -4.55
N VAL A 64 1.26 2.55 -3.29
CA VAL A 64 2.59 2.52 -2.71
C VAL A 64 3.21 1.15 -3.00
N SER A 65 4.31 1.14 -3.77
CA SER A 65 5.06 -0.09 -4.05
C SER A 65 5.72 -0.63 -2.79
N ASP A 66 5.62 -1.95 -2.60
CA ASP A 66 6.21 -2.70 -1.48
C ASP A 66 7.76 -2.63 -1.47
N GLU A 67 8.38 -2.23 -2.58
CA GLU A 67 9.83 -2.05 -2.71
C GLU A 67 10.39 -0.97 -1.76
N ALA A 68 9.54 -0.09 -1.23
CA ALA A 68 9.91 0.87 -0.18
C ALA A 68 9.99 0.26 1.24
N LEU A 69 9.46 -0.95 1.45
CA LEU A 69 9.44 -1.63 2.76
C LEU A 69 10.54 -2.71 2.90
N HIS A 70 11.21 -3.09 1.80
CA HIS A 70 12.21 -4.16 1.78
C HIS A 70 13.68 -3.69 1.70
N HIS A 71 14.00 -2.39 1.79
CA HIS A 71 15.39 -1.90 1.85
C HIS A 71 15.96 -1.83 3.28
N VAL A 72 15.50 -2.69 4.19
CA VAL A 72 16.18 -2.92 5.46
C VAL A 72 16.12 -4.42 5.75
N ASP A 73 17.29 -5.01 6.02
CA ASP A 73 17.52 -6.41 6.43
C ASP A 73 17.86 -7.45 5.33
N SER A 74 18.98 -7.24 4.63
CA SER A 74 19.71 -8.34 3.97
C SER A 74 21.22 -8.29 4.14
N THR A 75 21.70 -7.74 5.26
CA THR A 75 23.12 -7.88 5.67
C THR A 75 23.27 -8.80 6.87
N VAL A 76 22.75 -10.03 6.78
CA VAL A 76 23.29 -11.15 7.57
C VAL A 76 23.46 -12.36 6.67
N THR A 77 24.44 -12.30 5.77
CA THR A 77 25.03 -13.51 5.20
C THR A 77 25.78 -14.25 6.32
N ARG A 78 25.10 -15.18 6.99
CA ARG A 78 25.77 -16.17 7.85
C ARG A 78 26.78 -16.94 6.98
N LYS A 79 28.07 -16.66 7.15
CA LYS A 79 29.15 -17.53 6.66
C LYS A 79 29.12 -18.83 7.46
N SER A 80 28.37 -19.81 6.99
CA SER A 80 28.49 -21.19 7.47
C SER A 80 29.70 -21.82 6.78
N HIS A 81 30.89 -21.65 7.37
CA HIS A 81 32.10 -22.32 6.89
C HIS A 81 32.11 -23.75 7.46
N LYS A 82 31.68 -24.71 6.64
CA LYS A 82 32.01 -26.13 6.81
C LYS A 82 33.46 -26.31 6.38
N GLY A 83 34.32 -26.71 7.32
CA GLY A 83 35.69 -27.14 7.04
C GLY A 83 36.09 -28.23 8.01
N THR A 84 35.95 -29.48 7.57
CA THR A 84 36.53 -30.68 8.20
C THR A 84 37.73 -31.12 7.37
N THR A 85 38.93 -31.08 7.96
CA THR A 85 40.14 -31.92 7.78
C THR A 85 41.27 -31.19 8.53
N TYR A 86 42.07 -31.81 9.40
CA TYR A 86 42.79 -33.08 9.32
C TYR A 86 42.74 -33.86 10.64
#